data_AF-A0A9E0K0G3-F1
#
_entry.id   AF-A0A9E0K0G3-F1
#
_cell.length_a   1.000
_cell.length_b   1.000
_cell.length_c   1.000
_cell.angle_alpha   90.00
_cell.angle_beta   90.00
_cell.angle_gamma   90.00
#
_symmetry.space_group_name_H-M   'P 1'
#
loop_
_entity.id
_entity.type
_entity.pdbx_description
1 polymer ?
#
loop_
_entity_poly.entity_id
_entity_poly.type
_entity_poly.pdbx_seq_one_letter_code
_entity_poly.pdbx_strand_id
1 'polypeptide(L)'
;MLSQMQQLAGKELKPSDFSHIVNFVTEDDLVGEFFMGNQVGLTVAMPYTMSRNDEFWALKYRWALNAFQEVAQFTDIRIDRHEMGQQIDVFNGTDFTYPENQVVLTDSADFYQGTSGKEELVMGFDGNDILFGGTANDYICGGEGEDYISGGFGNDFLVGDQGNDRIFGDAGKDLLYGGLGDDYLDGGLGDDRLYGGKGNDTLVWSAGNDLLYGQTGDDKFILGKVNNSEKTSGNVTVKFDREASGNDRVSFDLTALDTKNSYITFLMSDHIIPSDVTMVQDGKNLVISYDTNSSITVENWSEVNKVMGSHVTVSFGSEINCAISGIGLVKK
;
A
#
# COMPACT_ATOMS: atom_id res chain seq x y z
N MET A 1 7.71 1.29 -24.76
CA MET A 1 6.22 1.27 -24.84
C MET A 1 5.72 2.26 -25.90
N LEU A 2 6.01 3.57 -25.79
CA LEU A 2 5.65 4.59 -26.80
C LEU A 2 6.14 4.24 -28.22
N SER A 3 7.37 3.76 -28.35
CA SER A 3 7.95 3.31 -29.63
C SER A 3 7.22 2.12 -30.28
N GLN A 4 6.71 1.18 -29.47
CA GLN A 4 5.91 0.04 -29.96
C GLN A 4 4.49 0.48 -30.35
N MET A 5 3.87 1.41 -29.62
CA MET A 5 2.56 1.97 -29.95
C MET A 5 2.60 2.80 -31.24
N GLN A 6 3.67 3.59 -31.45
CA GLN A 6 3.88 4.34 -32.69
C GLN A 6 4.12 3.41 -33.89
N GLN A 7 4.83 2.29 -33.68
CA GLN A 7 4.96 1.23 -34.70
C GLN A 7 3.62 0.59 -35.04
N LEU A 8 2.79 0.28 -34.05
CA LEU A 8 1.45 -0.29 -34.26
C LEU A 8 0.48 0.70 -34.90
N ALA A 9 0.54 1.98 -34.54
CA ALA A 9 -0.30 3.04 -35.09
C ALA A 9 0.14 3.52 -36.48
N GLY A 10 1.35 3.14 -36.92
CA GLY A 10 1.92 3.56 -38.21
C GLY A 10 2.15 5.08 -38.32
N LYS A 11 2.09 5.81 -37.21
CA LYS A 11 2.33 7.25 -37.12
C LYS A 11 3.02 7.60 -35.82
N GLU A 12 3.73 8.71 -35.85
CA GLU A 12 4.20 9.36 -34.63
C GLU A 12 2.99 9.84 -33.83
N LEU A 13 2.84 9.31 -32.61
CA LEU A 13 1.77 9.67 -31.67
C LEU A 13 2.21 10.88 -30.86
N LYS A 14 1.36 11.91 -30.81
CA LYS A 14 1.59 13.18 -30.10
C LYS A 14 0.87 13.15 -28.74
N PRO A 15 1.28 13.97 -27.74
CA PRO A 15 0.57 14.07 -26.46
C PRO A 15 -0.95 14.28 -26.63
N SER A 16 -1.33 15.12 -27.60
CA SER A 16 -2.72 15.39 -27.98
C SER A 16 -3.53 14.19 -28.49
N ASP A 17 -2.90 13.04 -28.76
CA ASP A 17 -3.58 11.80 -29.18
C ASP A 17 -4.08 10.96 -27.98
N PHE A 18 -3.80 11.33 -26.72
CA PHE A 18 -4.12 10.54 -25.52
C PHE A 18 -5.01 11.30 -24.55
N SER A 19 -6.08 10.71 -24.02
CA SER A 19 -6.97 11.41 -23.07
C SER A 19 -6.32 11.68 -21.71
N HIS A 20 -5.36 10.86 -21.29
CA HIS A 20 -4.66 10.95 -20.01
C HIS A 20 -3.16 10.58 -20.15
N ILE A 21 -2.27 11.20 -19.35
CA ILE A 21 -0.79 11.05 -19.46
C ILE A 21 -0.15 10.79 -18.09
N VAL A 22 0.49 9.65 -17.85
CA VAL A 22 1.23 9.40 -16.60
C VAL A 22 2.74 9.54 -16.84
N ASN A 23 3.43 10.34 -16.04
CA ASN A 23 4.86 10.62 -16.11
C ASN A 23 5.54 9.99 -14.89
N PHE A 24 6.75 9.45 -15.03
CA PHE A 24 7.46 8.84 -13.89
C PHE A 24 8.78 9.52 -13.66
N VAL A 25 9.08 9.85 -12.40
CA VAL A 25 10.20 10.71 -12.03
C VAL A 25 11.08 10.10 -10.93
N THR A 26 12.31 10.60 -10.78
CA THR A 26 13.29 10.11 -9.80
C THR A 26 13.31 10.96 -8.53
N GLU A 27 14.02 10.51 -7.48
CA GLU A 27 14.06 11.12 -6.12
C GLU A 27 14.26 12.65 -6.07
N ASP A 28 14.89 13.26 -7.09
CA ASP A 28 15.17 14.70 -7.14
C ASP A 28 14.14 15.54 -7.94
N ASP A 29 13.10 14.90 -8.49
CA ASP A 29 12.11 15.53 -9.36
C ASP A 29 10.73 15.63 -8.67
N LEU A 30 9.97 16.69 -8.97
CA LEU A 30 8.65 16.93 -8.36
C LEU A 30 7.61 15.88 -8.80
N VAL A 31 7.00 15.23 -7.81
CA VAL A 31 5.85 14.31 -7.95
C VAL A 31 4.56 15.13 -7.90
N GLY A 32 3.55 14.73 -8.65
CA GLY A 32 2.28 15.44 -8.71
C GLY A 32 1.75 15.58 -10.11
N GLU A 33 0.71 16.36 -10.28
CA GLU A 33 -0.16 16.28 -11.44
C GLU A 33 0.10 17.46 -12.41
N PHE A 34 -0.24 17.31 -13.71
CA PHE A 34 -0.05 18.33 -14.74
C PHE A 34 -1.11 18.29 -15.85
N PHE A 35 -1.52 19.46 -16.32
CA PHE A 35 -2.49 19.63 -17.41
C PHE A 35 -1.80 20.11 -18.71
N MET A 36 -2.13 19.48 -19.84
CA MET A 36 -1.64 19.91 -21.15
C MET A 36 -2.80 20.01 -22.16
N GLY A 37 -3.36 21.22 -22.30
CA GLY A 37 -4.57 21.44 -23.10
C GLY A 37 -5.81 20.88 -22.39
N ASN A 38 -6.58 20.01 -23.06
CA ASN A 38 -7.79 19.37 -22.50
C ASN A 38 -7.50 17.98 -21.89
N GLN A 39 -6.26 17.72 -21.48
CA GLN A 39 -5.79 16.40 -21.05
C GLN A 39 -5.17 16.47 -19.66
N VAL A 40 -5.35 15.37 -18.92
CA VAL A 40 -5.02 15.19 -17.51
C VAL A 40 -3.79 14.29 -17.39
N GLY A 41 -2.77 14.64 -16.61
CA GLY A 41 -1.62 13.76 -16.44
C GLY A 41 -0.88 13.70 -15.10
N LEU A 42 -0.70 12.51 -14.52
CA LEU A 42 -0.11 12.30 -13.20
C LEU A 42 1.39 12.04 -13.26
N THR A 43 2.20 12.65 -12.40
CA THR A 43 3.61 12.35 -12.21
C THR A 43 3.81 11.55 -10.93
N VAL A 44 4.44 10.38 -11.03
CA VAL A 44 4.63 9.45 -9.90
C VAL A 44 6.12 9.25 -9.63
N ALA A 45 6.57 9.42 -8.38
CA ALA A 45 7.92 9.05 -7.97
C ALA A 45 8.13 7.55 -8.15
N MET A 46 9.23 7.17 -8.78
CA MET A 46 9.61 5.77 -8.80
C MET A 46 10.19 5.37 -7.43
N PRO A 47 9.82 4.19 -6.90
CA PRO A 47 10.31 3.72 -5.59
C PRO A 47 11.81 3.37 -5.58
N TYR A 48 12.55 3.50 -6.71
CA TYR A 48 13.98 3.20 -6.81
C TYR A 48 14.70 4.14 -7.81
N THR A 49 15.97 4.50 -7.53
CA THR A 49 16.85 5.26 -8.44
C THR A 49 17.16 4.46 -9.71
N MET A 50 16.52 4.79 -10.84
CA MET A 50 16.96 4.30 -12.15
C MET A 50 18.23 5.05 -12.58
N SER A 51 19.35 4.34 -12.77
CA SER A 51 20.41 4.88 -13.62
C SER A 51 20.01 4.71 -15.09
N ARG A 52 20.49 5.64 -15.94
CA ARG A 52 20.14 5.86 -17.35
C ARG A 52 20.15 4.64 -18.30
N ASN A 53 20.63 3.46 -17.87
CA ASN A 53 20.99 2.33 -18.73
C ASN A 53 20.15 1.05 -18.56
N ASP A 54 19.11 1.02 -17.72
CA ASP A 54 18.37 -0.23 -17.48
C ASP A 54 17.15 -0.39 -18.41
N GLU A 55 17.34 -1.12 -19.52
CA GLU A 55 16.34 -1.33 -20.57
C GLU A 55 15.31 -2.46 -20.31
N PHE A 56 15.49 -3.25 -19.24
CA PHE A 56 14.78 -4.55 -19.10
C PHE A 56 13.50 -4.52 -18.23
N TRP A 57 13.21 -3.42 -17.53
CA TRP A 57 12.25 -3.42 -16.40
C TRP A 57 10.86 -2.80 -16.67
N ALA A 58 10.58 -2.34 -17.89
CA ALA A 58 9.29 -1.70 -18.25
C ALA A 58 8.03 -2.61 -18.10
N LEU A 59 8.20 -3.91 -17.84
CA LEU A 59 7.10 -4.87 -17.65
C LEU A 59 6.56 -4.92 -16.20
N LYS A 60 7.36 -4.53 -15.20
CA LYS A 60 6.94 -4.55 -13.78
C LYS A 60 5.95 -3.42 -13.45
N TYR A 61 6.04 -2.25 -14.07
CA TYR A 61 5.11 -1.13 -13.76
C TYR A 61 3.67 -1.33 -14.25
N ARG A 62 3.37 -2.47 -14.90
CA ARG A 62 2.01 -2.84 -15.33
C ARG A 62 1.08 -3.04 -14.14
N TRP A 63 1.57 -3.52 -12.98
CA TRP A 63 0.70 -3.79 -11.84
C TRP A 63 0.29 -2.52 -11.08
N ALA A 64 1.22 -1.59 -10.85
CA ALA A 64 0.89 -0.27 -10.27
C ALA A 64 -0.03 0.54 -11.20
N LEU A 65 0.20 0.43 -12.52
CA LEU A 65 -0.68 0.99 -13.54
C LEU A 65 -2.08 0.36 -13.52
N ASN A 66 -2.18 -0.96 -13.42
CA ASN A 66 -3.45 -1.66 -13.34
C ASN A 66 -4.19 -1.32 -12.03
N ALA A 67 -3.48 -1.23 -10.90
CA ALA A 67 -4.06 -0.86 -9.61
C ALA A 67 -4.58 0.58 -9.62
N PHE A 68 -3.85 1.52 -10.23
CA PHE A 68 -4.29 2.90 -10.43
C PHE A 68 -5.48 2.98 -11.40
N GLN A 69 -5.43 2.25 -12.53
CA GLN A 69 -6.55 2.17 -13.49
C GLN A 69 -7.81 1.52 -12.90
N GLU A 70 -7.65 0.55 -11.99
CA GLU A 70 -8.74 -0.16 -11.33
C GLU A 70 -9.40 0.73 -10.28
N VAL A 71 -8.62 1.51 -9.53
CA VAL A 71 -9.13 2.49 -8.55
C VAL A 71 -9.76 3.70 -9.25
N ALA A 72 -9.12 4.22 -10.30
CA ALA A 72 -9.54 5.44 -10.97
C ALA A 72 -10.42 5.22 -12.23
N GLN A 73 -10.69 3.96 -12.60
CA GLN A 73 -11.53 3.54 -13.73
C GLN A 73 -11.11 4.10 -15.12
N PHE A 74 -9.82 4.29 -15.39
CA PHE A 74 -9.32 4.80 -16.68
C PHE A 74 -9.11 3.71 -17.75
N THR A 75 -9.45 3.99 -19.01
CA THR A 75 -9.36 3.02 -20.13
C THR A 75 -8.23 3.26 -21.14
N ASP A 76 -7.58 4.43 -21.15
CA ASP A 76 -6.48 4.78 -22.08
C ASP A 76 -5.43 5.71 -21.42
N ILE A 77 -4.17 5.26 -21.27
CA ILE A 77 -3.07 6.00 -20.61
C ILE A 77 -1.78 5.99 -21.46
N ARG A 78 -1.07 7.13 -21.56
CA ARG A 78 0.30 7.24 -22.13
C ARG A 78 1.35 7.40 -21.02
N ILE A 79 2.56 6.86 -21.22
CA ILE A 79 3.74 7.14 -20.40
C ILE A 79 4.70 8.10 -21.12
N ASP A 80 5.11 9.20 -20.48
CA ASP A 80 6.23 10.06 -20.92
C ASP A 80 7.38 10.07 -19.89
N ARG A 81 8.56 10.60 -20.26
CA ARG A 81 9.67 10.91 -19.34
C ARG A 81 10.29 12.24 -19.76
N HIS A 82 10.20 13.30 -18.93
CA HIS A 82 10.94 14.53 -19.25
C HIS A 82 11.39 15.42 -18.08
N GLU A 83 12.52 16.09 -18.34
CA GLU A 83 13.52 16.69 -17.44
C GLU A 83 13.15 18.09 -16.88
N MET A 84 13.57 18.34 -15.63
CA MET A 84 13.78 19.63 -14.94
C MET A 84 12.82 20.79 -15.18
N GLY A 85 12.10 21.12 -14.10
CA GLY A 85 11.81 22.49 -13.70
C GLY A 85 10.59 23.15 -14.35
N GLN A 86 9.40 22.87 -13.82
CA GLN A 86 8.28 23.82 -13.74
C GLN A 86 7.09 23.21 -12.96
N GLN A 87 6.80 23.82 -11.81
CA GLN A 87 5.53 24.06 -11.12
C GLN A 87 4.40 22.99 -11.14
N ILE A 88 4.03 22.60 -9.91
CA ILE A 88 3.00 21.68 -9.40
C ILE A 88 1.56 22.14 -9.76
N ASP A 89 0.64 21.21 -10.09
CA ASP A 89 -0.84 21.39 -9.96
C ASP A 89 -1.64 20.04 -9.94
N VAL A 90 -2.49 19.83 -8.92
CA VAL A 90 -3.24 18.57 -8.52
C VAL A 90 -4.56 18.28 -9.32
N PHE A 91 -4.99 16.99 -9.46
CA PHE A 91 -6.14 16.37 -10.18
C PHE A 91 -7.15 15.59 -9.34
N ASN A 92 -8.36 15.52 -9.93
CA ASN A 92 -9.13 14.32 -10.27
C ASN A 92 -10.15 14.74 -11.35
N GLY A 93 -10.07 14.08 -12.51
CA GLY A 93 -11.05 14.19 -13.59
C GLY A 93 -12.34 13.44 -13.25
N THR A 94 -13.23 14.08 -12.48
CA THR A 94 -14.70 14.21 -12.73
C THR A 94 -15.48 14.59 -11.47
N ASP A 95 -14.83 14.72 -10.32
CA ASP A 95 -15.39 15.38 -9.13
C ASP A 95 -14.37 16.31 -8.45
N PHE A 96 -13.75 17.19 -9.25
CA PHE A 96 -12.99 18.34 -8.73
C PHE A 96 -13.91 19.51 -8.39
N THR A 97 -14.70 19.35 -7.34
CA THR A 97 -14.66 20.42 -6.34
C THR A 97 -13.38 20.16 -5.55
N TYR A 98 -12.45 21.13 -5.52
CA TYR A 98 -11.32 21.10 -4.58
C TYR A 98 -11.80 20.58 -3.22
N PRO A 99 -11.00 19.82 -2.44
CA PRO A 99 -11.31 19.64 -1.03
C PRO A 99 -11.65 21.03 -0.50
N GLU A 100 -12.82 21.14 0.15
CA GLU A 100 -13.43 22.45 0.42
C GLU A 100 -12.51 23.33 1.28
N ASN A 101 -11.51 22.72 1.91
CA ASN A 101 -10.58 23.34 2.81
C ASN A 101 -9.15 22.78 2.62
N GLN A 102 -8.18 23.69 2.48
CA GLN A 102 -6.76 23.37 2.42
C GLN A 102 -6.09 23.90 3.67
N VAL A 103 -5.29 23.06 4.31
CA VAL A 103 -4.59 23.35 5.56
C VAL A 103 -3.11 23.04 5.37
N VAL A 104 -2.31 24.09 5.48
CA VAL A 104 -0.86 24.07 5.36
C VAL A 104 -0.34 24.46 6.74
N LEU A 105 0.33 23.53 7.41
CA LEU A 105 0.90 23.70 8.73
C LEU A 105 2.33 24.24 8.63
N THR A 106 3.06 24.25 9.73
CA THR A 106 4.40 24.84 9.84
C THR A 106 5.46 23.77 9.98
N ASP A 107 6.74 24.12 9.77
CA ASP A 107 7.89 23.23 10.02
C ASP A 107 8.14 22.98 11.53
N SER A 108 7.10 22.99 12.36
CA SER A 108 7.14 22.77 13.80
C SER A 108 5.99 21.87 14.19
N ALA A 109 6.18 21.07 15.25
CA ALA A 109 5.14 20.20 15.75
C ALA A 109 3.79 20.92 15.93
N ASP A 110 2.81 20.49 15.14
CA ASP A 110 1.51 21.09 14.99
C ASP A 110 0.38 20.14 15.47
N PHE A 111 -0.77 20.75 15.77
CA PHE A 111 -1.99 20.01 16.08
C PHE A 111 -3.10 20.51 15.17
N TYR A 112 -3.67 19.59 14.39
CA TYR A 112 -4.79 19.86 13.51
C TYR A 112 -5.97 18.94 13.80
N GLN A 113 -7.15 19.55 13.91
CA GLN A 113 -8.42 18.84 14.03
C GLN A 113 -9.31 19.24 12.85
N GLY A 114 -9.54 18.27 11.97
CA GLY A 114 -10.40 18.40 10.81
C GLY A 114 -11.86 18.64 11.16
N THR A 115 -12.60 19.14 10.18
CA THR A 115 -13.98 19.59 10.34
C THR A 115 -14.98 18.53 9.85
N SER A 116 -16.16 18.47 10.48
CA SER A 116 -17.16 17.49 10.06
C SER A 116 -17.77 17.84 8.70
N GLY A 117 -17.81 16.85 7.81
CA GLY A 117 -18.60 16.88 6.58
C GLY A 117 -18.01 17.69 5.42
N LYS A 118 -16.71 18.00 5.47
CA LYS A 118 -15.96 18.66 4.39
C LYS A 118 -14.68 17.90 4.14
N GLU A 119 -14.40 17.59 2.89
CA GLU A 119 -13.13 17.00 2.48
C GLU A 119 -12.01 18.02 2.68
N GLU A 120 -10.93 17.60 3.33
CA GLU A 120 -9.78 18.44 3.70
C GLU A 120 -8.47 17.91 3.10
N LEU A 121 -7.61 18.84 2.67
CA LEU A 121 -6.22 18.56 2.31
C LEU A 121 -5.32 19.17 3.39
N VAL A 122 -4.59 18.33 4.11
CA VAL A 122 -3.74 18.72 5.25
C VAL A 122 -2.29 18.36 4.94
N MET A 123 -1.39 19.33 5.09
CA MET A 123 0.06 19.15 4.95
C MET A 123 0.75 19.59 6.25
N GLY A 124 1.38 18.64 6.94
CA GLY A 124 2.13 18.86 8.18
C GLY A 124 3.47 19.56 8.00
N PHE A 125 4.25 19.15 6.99
CA PHE A 125 5.66 19.54 6.79
C PHE A 125 6.56 18.93 7.86
N ASP A 126 7.53 19.68 8.40
CA ASP A 126 8.43 19.16 9.42
C ASP A 126 7.77 19.28 10.80
N GLY A 127 8.10 18.38 11.71
CA GLY A 127 7.58 18.38 13.07
C GLY A 127 6.95 17.05 13.43
N ASN A 128 6.73 16.83 14.73
CA ASN A 128 5.98 15.67 15.18
C ASN A 128 4.53 16.10 15.36
N ASP A 129 3.73 15.87 14.34
CA ASP A 129 2.39 16.42 14.20
C ASP A 129 1.31 15.48 14.74
N ILE A 130 0.17 16.07 15.07
CA ILE A 130 -1.05 15.34 15.41
C ILE A 130 -2.18 15.83 14.52
N LEU A 131 -2.57 15.00 13.56
CA LEU A 131 -3.47 15.33 12.46
C LEU A 131 -4.72 14.44 12.50
N PHE A 132 -5.91 15.05 12.48
CA PHE A 132 -7.19 14.35 12.40
C PHE A 132 -8.01 14.83 11.20
N GLY A 133 -8.51 13.92 10.35
CA GLY A 133 -9.34 14.24 9.17
C GLY A 133 -10.80 14.54 9.51
N GLY A 134 -11.42 13.70 10.33
CA GLY A 134 -12.76 13.94 10.85
C GLY A 134 -13.79 12.98 10.28
N THR A 135 -14.70 13.45 9.42
CA THR A 135 -15.83 12.61 8.96
C THR A 135 -16.05 12.61 7.45
N ALA A 136 -15.21 13.31 6.68
CA ALA A 136 -15.29 13.33 5.23
C ALA A 136 -14.15 12.51 4.64
N ASN A 137 -14.00 12.49 3.32
CA ASN A 137 -12.85 11.86 2.68
C ASN A 137 -11.69 12.87 2.68
N ASP A 138 -10.68 12.61 3.50
CA ASP A 138 -9.61 13.55 3.77
C ASP A 138 -8.28 13.07 3.17
N TYR A 139 -7.41 14.03 2.86
CA TYR A 139 -6.08 13.83 2.31
C TYR A 139 -5.08 14.41 3.29
N ILE A 140 -4.32 13.57 3.98
CA ILE A 140 -3.43 14.01 5.06
C ILE A 140 -2.02 13.50 4.79
N CYS A 141 -1.05 14.41 4.82
CA CYS A 141 0.37 14.13 4.79
C CYS A 141 1.01 14.67 6.06
N GLY A 142 1.68 13.80 6.81
CA GLY A 142 2.49 14.15 7.99
C GLY A 142 3.69 14.99 7.60
N GLY A 143 4.62 14.40 6.84
CA GLY A 143 5.82 15.08 6.36
C GLY A 143 7.06 14.56 7.07
N GLU A 144 7.96 15.43 7.53
CA GLU A 144 9.14 14.98 8.29
C GLU A 144 8.88 14.99 9.79
N GLY A 145 8.97 13.85 10.46
CA GLY A 145 8.90 13.75 11.91
C GLY A 145 8.22 12.47 12.38
N GLU A 146 7.97 12.35 13.68
CA GLU A 146 7.16 11.23 14.17
C GLU A 146 5.71 11.68 14.34
N ASP A 147 4.89 11.38 13.35
CA ASP A 147 3.53 11.89 13.24
C ASP A 147 2.47 10.94 13.78
N TYR A 148 1.36 11.53 14.22
CA TYR A 148 0.14 10.83 14.54
C TYR A 148 -0.96 11.30 13.59
N ILE A 149 -1.47 10.39 12.76
CA ILE A 149 -2.46 10.66 11.73
C ILE A 149 -3.68 9.77 11.95
N SER A 150 -4.88 10.36 11.96
CA SER A 150 -6.16 9.65 12.06
C SER A 150 -7.14 10.19 11.02
N GLY A 151 -7.62 9.32 10.12
CA GLY A 151 -8.53 9.66 9.02
C GLY A 151 -9.93 9.99 9.54
N GLY A 152 -10.59 9.00 10.14
CA GLY A 152 -11.85 9.19 10.86
C GLY A 152 -12.98 8.29 10.35
N PHE A 153 -14.01 8.85 9.69
CA PHE A 153 -15.16 8.05 9.21
C PHE A 153 -15.30 8.00 7.68
N GLY A 154 -14.49 8.73 6.91
CA GLY A 154 -14.56 8.77 5.45
C GLY A 154 -13.61 7.80 4.78
N ASN A 155 -13.46 7.88 3.46
CA ASN A 155 -12.44 7.10 2.75
C ASN A 155 -11.21 7.99 2.58
N ASP A 156 -10.21 7.76 3.41
CA ASP A 156 -9.12 8.70 3.61
C ASP A 156 -7.85 8.26 2.87
N PHE A 157 -7.05 9.25 2.47
CA PHE A 157 -5.71 9.06 1.92
C PHE A 157 -4.69 9.63 2.91
N LEU A 158 -3.93 8.75 3.54
CA LEU A 158 -3.05 9.10 4.66
C LEU A 158 -1.60 8.71 4.35
N VAL A 159 -0.67 9.65 4.54
CA VAL A 159 0.76 9.47 4.28
C VAL A 159 1.56 9.96 5.48
N GLY A 160 2.43 9.13 6.04
CA GLY A 160 3.41 9.52 7.07
C GLY A 160 4.56 10.34 6.49
N ASP A 161 5.17 9.81 5.42
CA ASP A 161 6.37 10.33 4.75
C ASP A 161 7.68 9.97 5.47
N GLN A 162 8.35 10.87 6.19
CA GLN A 162 9.62 10.58 6.86
C GLN A 162 9.46 10.51 8.37
N GLY A 163 9.84 9.40 8.97
CA GLY A 163 9.95 9.22 10.41
C GLY A 163 9.19 7.98 10.88
N ASN A 164 8.98 7.85 12.19
CA ASN A 164 8.29 6.67 12.73
C ASN A 164 6.84 7.04 13.04
N ASP A 165 5.97 6.82 12.08
CA ASP A 165 4.62 7.37 12.10
C ASP A 165 3.59 6.41 12.70
N ARG A 166 2.49 6.98 13.16
CA ARG A 166 1.31 6.23 13.58
C ARG A 166 0.10 6.67 12.79
N ILE A 167 -0.37 5.81 11.90
CA ILE A 167 -1.41 6.12 10.93
C ILE A 167 -2.62 5.21 11.17
N PHE A 168 -3.78 5.83 11.35
CA PHE A 168 -5.06 5.17 11.61
C PHE A 168 -6.08 5.61 10.54
N GLY A 169 -6.60 4.68 9.73
CA GLY A 169 -7.72 4.95 8.82
C GLY A 169 -9.04 5.18 9.56
N ASP A 170 -9.19 4.46 10.69
CA ASP A 170 -10.37 4.43 11.54
C ASP A 170 -11.57 3.73 10.90
N ALA A 171 -12.45 4.41 10.17
CA ALA A 171 -13.59 3.78 9.51
C ALA A 171 -13.70 4.35 8.11
N GLY A 172 -13.82 3.52 7.09
CA GLY A 172 -13.61 4.02 5.75
C GLY A 172 -13.30 2.97 4.73
N LYS A 173 -12.75 3.39 3.60
CA LYS A 173 -12.01 2.53 2.69
C LYS A 173 -10.71 3.27 2.45
N ASP A 174 -9.77 3.02 3.33
CA ASP A 174 -8.65 3.93 3.52
C ASP A 174 -7.43 3.44 2.77
N LEU A 175 -6.59 4.40 2.38
CA LEU A 175 -5.32 4.14 1.74
C LEU A 175 -4.22 4.78 2.57
N LEU A 176 -3.43 3.94 3.23
CA LEU A 176 -2.38 4.34 4.17
C LEU A 176 -1.00 4.01 3.59
N TYR A 177 -0.09 4.98 3.65
CA TYR A 177 1.33 4.82 3.36
C TYR A 177 2.16 5.29 4.56
N GLY A 178 3.02 4.43 5.10
CA GLY A 178 3.96 4.77 6.16
C GLY A 178 5.04 5.70 5.61
N GLY A 179 5.91 5.17 4.75
CA GLY A 179 6.94 5.95 4.07
C GLY A 179 8.33 5.46 4.44
N LEU A 180 9.14 6.31 5.06
CA LEU A 180 10.49 6.01 5.52
C LEU A 180 10.52 5.99 7.05
N GLY A 181 10.88 4.87 7.65
CA GLY A 181 11.00 4.72 9.10
C GLY A 181 10.28 3.47 9.57
N ASP A 182 10.25 3.24 10.89
CA ASP A 182 9.55 2.09 11.47
C ASP A 182 8.11 2.51 11.83
N ASP A 183 7.16 2.28 10.93
CA ASP A 183 5.81 2.83 11.00
C ASP A 183 4.79 1.89 11.67
N TYR A 184 3.70 2.45 12.17
CA TYR A 184 2.53 1.71 12.65
C TYR A 184 1.29 2.11 11.84
N LEU A 185 0.69 1.16 11.12
CA LEU A 185 -0.49 1.38 10.27
C LEU A 185 -1.66 0.49 10.73
N ASP A 186 -2.84 1.08 10.85
CA ASP A 186 -4.10 0.39 11.18
C ASP A 186 -5.24 0.96 10.32
N GLY A 187 -5.76 0.18 9.38
CA GLY A 187 -6.87 0.60 8.51
C GLY A 187 -8.18 0.80 9.28
N GLY A 188 -8.38 0.01 10.35
CA GLY A 188 -9.59 0.08 11.14
C GLY A 188 -10.75 -0.71 10.53
N LEU A 189 -11.86 -0.03 10.26
CA LEU A 189 -13.10 -0.63 9.75
C LEU A 189 -13.26 -0.31 8.26
N GLY A 190 -13.26 -1.33 7.43
CA GLY A 190 -13.69 -1.24 6.04
C GLY A 190 -12.72 -1.95 5.12
N ASP A 191 -12.73 -1.63 3.83
CA ASP A 191 -11.86 -2.34 2.88
C ASP A 191 -10.62 -1.48 2.61
N ASP A 192 -9.54 -1.74 3.33
CA ASP A 192 -8.39 -0.84 3.43
C ASP A 192 -7.16 -1.36 2.69
N ARG A 193 -6.23 -0.44 2.39
CA ARG A 193 -4.94 -0.77 1.79
C ARG A 193 -3.81 -0.08 2.55
N LEU A 194 -2.91 -0.88 3.10
CA LEU A 194 -1.81 -0.43 3.94
C LEU A 194 -0.49 -0.79 3.27
N TYR A 195 0.37 0.21 3.14
CA TYR A 195 1.72 0.11 2.58
C TYR A 195 2.71 0.63 3.62
N GLY A 196 3.57 -0.24 4.14
CA GLY A 196 4.57 0.11 5.16
C GLY A 196 5.60 1.08 4.59
N GLY A 197 6.42 0.59 3.67
CA GLY A 197 7.40 1.41 2.96
C GLY A 197 8.81 0.91 3.22
N LYS A 198 9.71 1.80 3.66
CA LYS A 198 11.05 1.40 4.08
C LYS A 198 11.18 1.47 5.59
N GLY A 199 11.47 0.34 6.20
CA GLY A 199 11.72 0.22 7.63
C GLY A 199 11.02 -1.01 8.18
N ASN A 200 11.04 -1.19 9.50
CA ASN A 200 10.43 -2.36 10.12
C ASN A 200 9.03 -2.00 10.60
N ASP A 201 8.06 -2.18 9.72
CA ASP A 201 6.73 -1.63 9.92
C ASP A 201 5.82 -2.59 10.69
N THR A 202 4.81 -2.04 11.35
CA THR A 202 3.73 -2.79 11.99
C THR A 202 2.40 -2.49 11.30
N LEU A 203 1.89 -3.46 10.54
CA LEU A 203 0.61 -3.34 9.84
C LEU A 203 -0.46 -4.17 10.55
N VAL A 204 -1.60 -3.55 10.82
CA VAL A 204 -2.66 -4.14 11.63
C VAL A 204 -3.93 -4.32 10.82
N TRP A 205 -4.48 -5.54 10.88
CA TRP A 205 -5.77 -5.87 10.30
C TRP A 205 -6.85 -5.96 11.37
N SER A 206 -7.89 -5.14 11.24
CA SER A 206 -8.91 -4.95 12.26
C SER A 206 -10.31 -5.36 11.80
N ALA A 207 -10.74 -5.09 10.56
CA ALA A 207 -11.95 -5.65 9.94
C ALA A 207 -11.91 -5.48 8.40
N GLY A 208 -12.91 -6.01 7.70
CA GLY A 208 -13.13 -5.84 6.25
C GLY A 208 -12.12 -6.56 5.35
N ASN A 209 -12.10 -6.18 4.06
CA ASN A 209 -11.31 -6.85 3.04
C ASN A 209 -10.03 -6.07 2.69
N ASP A 210 -8.94 -6.40 3.38
CA ASP A 210 -7.76 -5.55 3.37
C ASP A 210 -6.58 -6.13 2.59
N LEU A 211 -5.75 -5.23 2.09
CA LEU A 211 -4.43 -5.53 1.56
C LEU A 211 -3.35 -4.89 2.44
N LEU A 212 -2.47 -5.72 3.00
CA LEU A 212 -1.34 -5.28 3.80
C LEU A 212 -0.04 -5.63 3.06
N TYR A 213 0.82 -4.64 2.83
CA TYR A 213 2.10 -4.81 2.17
C TYR A 213 3.17 -4.01 2.90
N GLY A 214 4.00 -4.70 3.70
CA GLY A 214 5.06 -4.04 4.49
C GLY A 214 6.19 -3.46 3.63
N GLN A 215 6.41 -4.02 2.44
CA GLN A 215 7.46 -3.63 1.49
C GLN A 215 8.87 -4.00 1.96
N THR A 216 9.71 -3.04 2.36
CA THR A 216 11.13 -3.32 2.62
C THR A 216 11.45 -3.21 4.09
N GLY A 217 12.00 -4.28 4.67
CA GLY A 217 12.40 -4.33 6.07
C GLY A 217 11.97 -5.65 6.70
N ASP A 218 12.10 -5.77 8.02
CA ASP A 218 11.59 -6.92 8.77
C ASP A 218 10.23 -6.56 9.39
N ASP A 219 9.14 -6.81 8.66
CA ASP A 219 7.82 -6.28 9.01
C ASP A 219 7.04 -7.16 9.98
N LYS A 220 6.07 -6.57 10.67
CA LYS A 220 5.15 -7.25 11.57
C LYS A 220 3.70 -7.02 11.19
N PHE A 221 3.01 -8.11 10.89
CA PHE A 221 1.57 -8.13 10.64
C PHE A 221 0.82 -8.63 11.88
N ILE A 222 -0.16 -7.87 12.33
CA ILE A 222 -1.04 -8.22 13.45
C ILE A 222 -2.44 -8.46 12.91
N LEU A 223 -2.87 -9.73 12.89
CA LEU A 223 -4.16 -10.13 12.35
C LEU A 223 -5.14 -10.38 13.50
N GLY A 224 -6.19 -9.56 13.58
CA GLY A 224 -7.23 -9.69 14.59
C GLY A 224 -7.16 -8.65 15.70
N LYS A 225 -7.11 -7.36 15.42
CA LYS A 225 -7.26 -6.36 16.48
C LYS A 225 -8.74 -6.09 16.78
N VAL A 226 -9.13 -6.14 18.05
CA VAL A 226 -10.52 -5.85 18.48
C VAL A 226 -10.83 -4.37 18.24
N ASN A 227 -11.83 -4.10 17.41
CA ASN A 227 -12.44 -2.78 17.27
C ASN A 227 -13.77 -2.73 18.04
N ASN A 228 -13.86 -1.85 19.06
CA ASN A 228 -15.10 -1.56 19.80
C ASN A 228 -15.88 -2.79 20.32
N SER A 229 -15.17 -3.84 20.76
CA SER A 229 -15.74 -5.11 21.24
C SER A 229 -16.36 -6.02 20.18
N GLU A 230 -16.28 -5.65 18.90
CA GLU A 230 -16.62 -6.54 17.79
C GLU A 230 -15.41 -7.35 17.37
N LYS A 231 -15.69 -8.56 16.89
CA LYS A 231 -14.64 -9.43 16.36
C LYS A 231 -14.20 -8.92 15.00
N THR A 232 -12.89 -8.95 14.74
CA THR A 232 -12.33 -8.77 13.40
C THR A 232 -12.95 -9.79 12.45
N SER A 233 -13.56 -9.32 11.38
CA SER A 233 -14.22 -10.15 10.37
C SER A 233 -13.94 -9.60 8.98
N GLY A 234 -13.93 -10.47 7.97
CA GLY A 234 -13.55 -10.12 6.60
C GLY A 234 -12.36 -10.95 6.13
N ASN A 235 -11.71 -10.52 5.05
CA ASN A 235 -10.60 -11.24 4.46
C ASN A 235 -9.37 -10.35 4.43
N VAL A 236 -8.20 -10.89 4.73
CA VAL A 236 -6.96 -10.12 4.59
C VAL A 236 -6.01 -10.80 3.64
N THR A 237 -5.45 -10.00 2.74
CA THR A 237 -4.32 -10.39 1.90
C THR A 237 -3.07 -9.72 2.45
N VAL A 238 -2.09 -10.52 2.85
CA VAL A 238 -0.76 -10.03 3.20
C VAL A 238 0.16 -10.33 2.03
N LYS A 239 0.68 -9.27 1.40
CA LYS A 239 1.52 -9.37 0.20
C LYS A 239 2.98 -9.46 0.60
N PHE A 240 3.68 -10.40 -0.03
CA PHE A 240 5.12 -10.58 0.05
C PHE A 240 5.70 -10.65 -1.37
N ASP A 241 6.89 -10.12 -1.58
CA ASP A 241 7.62 -10.23 -2.84
C ASP A 241 9.14 -10.24 -2.63
N ARG A 242 9.91 -10.28 -3.72
CA ARG A 242 11.37 -10.30 -3.70
C ARG A 242 12.01 -8.92 -3.84
N GLU A 243 11.23 -7.83 -3.79
CA GLU A 243 11.80 -6.50 -4.04
C GLU A 243 12.66 -6.00 -2.88
N ALA A 244 12.51 -6.60 -1.70
CA ALA A 244 13.44 -6.46 -0.58
C ALA A 244 13.60 -7.76 0.20
N SER A 245 14.80 -8.00 0.73
CA SER A 245 15.03 -9.09 1.66
C SER A 245 14.50 -8.72 3.04
N GLY A 246 13.64 -9.55 3.62
CA GLY A 246 13.00 -9.30 4.91
C GLY A 246 12.60 -10.59 5.64
N ASN A 247 12.65 -10.56 6.97
CA ASN A 247 12.22 -11.63 7.85
C ASN A 247 10.95 -11.24 8.61
N ASP A 248 9.84 -11.26 7.88
CA ASP A 248 8.56 -10.80 8.35
C ASP A 248 7.94 -11.73 9.39
N ARG A 249 7.03 -11.17 10.18
CA ARG A 249 6.30 -11.89 11.22
C ARG A 249 4.81 -11.67 11.07
N VAL A 250 4.04 -12.76 11.10
CA VAL A 250 2.58 -12.70 11.15
C VAL A 250 2.10 -13.27 12.46
N SER A 251 1.42 -12.43 13.23
CA SER A 251 0.82 -12.78 14.52
C SER A 251 -0.70 -12.75 14.42
N PHE A 252 -1.35 -13.63 15.17
CA PHE A 252 -2.82 -13.78 15.18
C PHE A 252 -3.34 -13.60 16.59
N ASP A 253 -4.32 -12.71 16.79
CA ASP A 253 -5.18 -12.74 17.97
C ASP A 253 -6.47 -13.50 17.65
N LEU A 254 -6.41 -14.81 17.90
CA LEU A 254 -7.52 -15.73 17.65
C LEU A 254 -8.75 -15.47 18.53
N THR A 255 -8.61 -14.69 19.61
CA THR A 255 -9.75 -14.36 20.49
C THR A 255 -10.59 -13.23 19.91
N ALA A 256 -9.92 -12.30 19.22
CA ALA A 256 -10.48 -11.16 18.54
C ALA A 256 -11.02 -11.50 17.13
N LEU A 257 -10.50 -12.53 16.47
CA LEU A 257 -10.94 -12.94 15.13
C LEU A 257 -12.31 -13.65 15.12
N ASP A 258 -13.12 -13.37 14.10
CA ASP A 258 -14.19 -14.27 13.64
C ASP A 258 -13.58 -15.38 12.80
N THR A 259 -13.02 -16.36 13.50
CA THR A 259 -12.24 -17.45 12.92
C THR A 259 -13.04 -18.36 11.98
N LYS A 260 -14.38 -18.26 12.00
CA LYS A 260 -15.26 -19.07 11.14
C LYS A 260 -15.53 -18.44 9.79
N ASN A 261 -15.48 -17.12 9.70
CA ASN A 261 -15.86 -16.39 8.48
C ASN A 261 -14.72 -15.56 7.90
N SER A 262 -13.57 -15.54 8.57
CA SER A 262 -12.39 -14.79 8.13
C SER A 262 -11.42 -15.66 7.34
N TYR A 263 -10.91 -15.13 6.23
CA TYR A 263 -9.92 -15.80 5.39
C TYR A 263 -8.64 -14.96 5.29
N ILE A 264 -7.50 -15.64 5.41
CA ILE A 264 -6.18 -15.02 5.35
C ILE A 264 -5.45 -15.60 4.15
N THR A 265 -4.95 -14.72 3.30
CA THR A 265 -4.16 -15.08 2.12
C THR A 265 -2.77 -14.47 2.27
N PHE A 266 -1.75 -15.31 2.32
CA PHE A 266 -0.37 -14.88 2.11
C PHE A 266 -0.11 -14.90 0.61
N LEU A 267 -0.13 -13.72 -0.01
CA LEU A 267 0.10 -13.55 -1.44
C LEU A 267 1.60 -13.44 -1.70
N MET A 268 2.16 -14.49 -2.28
CA MET A 268 3.52 -14.52 -2.80
C MET A 268 3.50 -13.90 -4.20
N SER A 269 3.75 -12.60 -4.29
CA SER A 269 3.76 -11.81 -5.52
C SER A 269 5.13 -11.85 -6.21
N ASP A 270 5.22 -11.20 -7.38
CA ASP A 270 6.41 -10.75 -8.08
C ASP A 270 7.64 -11.64 -7.91
N HIS A 271 7.82 -12.57 -8.85
CA HIS A 271 9.02 -13.41 -8.98
C HIS A 271 9.27 -14.40 -7.83
N ILE A 272 8.34 -14.54 -6.86
CA ILE A 272 8.33 -15.70 -5.98
C ILE A 272 7.76 -16.90 -6.72
N ILE A 273 8.60 -17.89 -7.00
CA ILE A 273 8.21 -19.10 -7.71
C ILE A 273 7.80 -20.17 -6.68
N PRO A 274 6.69 -20.90 -6.88
CA PRO A 274 6.26 -21.94 -5.94
C PRO A 274 7.34 -22.97 -5.58
N SER A 275 8.26 -23.28 -6.49
CA SER A 275 9.36 -24.23 -6.25
C SER A 275 10.43 -23.71 -5.28
N ASP A 276 10.53 -22.39 -5.11
CA ASP A 276 11.51 -21.76 -4.24
C ASP A 276 10.98 -21.62 -2.81
N VAL A 277 9.67 -21.84 -2.62
CA VAL A 277 9.03 -21.76 -1.31
C VAL A 277 9.19 -23.05 -0.54
N THR A 278 9.73 -22.93 0.67
CA THR A 278 9.82 -24.01 1.64
C THR A 278 9.03 -23.64 2.88
N MET A 279 8.35 -24.64 3.46
CA MET A 279 7.52 -24.47 4.65
C MET A 279 8.00 -25.44 5.73
N VAL A 280 8.54 -24.88 6.80
CA VAL A 280 9.17 -25.63 7.88
C VAL A 280 8.49 -25.33 9.20
N GLN A 281 8.05 -26.37 9.90
CA GLN A 281 7.59 -26.23 11.27
C GLN A 281 8.81 -26.05 12.19
N ASP A 282 8.89 -24.91 12.88
CA ASP A 282 9.92 -24.61 13.88
C ASP A 282 9.26 -24.40 15.26
N GLY A 283 9.29 -25.44 16.09
CA GLY A 283 8.54 -25.46 17.34
C GLY A 283 7.05 -25.24 17.12
N LYS A 284 6.50 -24.16 17.69
CA LYS A 284 5.08 -23.77 17.51
C LYS A 284 4.83 -22.93 16.26
N ASN A 285 5.87 -22.39 15.65
CA ASN A 285 5.79 -21.46 14.53
C ASN A 285 5.90 -22.22 13.20
N LEU A 286 5.43 -21.59 12.14
CA LEU A 286 5.68 -22.00 10.76
C LEU A 286 6.58 -20.96 10.12
N VAL A 287 7.68 -21.40 9.52
CA VAL A 287 8.57 -20.54 8.74
C VAL A 287 8.37 -20.86 7.27
N ILE A 288 8.02 -19.84 6.49
CA ILE A 288 7.86 -19.91 5.04
C ILE A 288 9.02 -19.14 4.42
N SER A 289 10.03 -19.84 3.91
CA SER A 289 11.17 -19.21 3.22
C SER A 289 10.92 -19.22 1.72
N TYR A 290 11.13 -18.09 1.05
CA TYR A 290 10.87 -17.93 -0.38
C TYR A 290 12.08 -17.42 -1.18
N ASP A 291 13.21 -17.16 -0.50
CA ASP A 291 14.56 -17.11 -1.06
C ASP A 291 15.60 -17.42 0.05
N THR A 292 16.88 -17.12 -0.17
CA THR A 292 17.97 -17.41 0.79
C THR A 292 17.99 -16.50 2.02
N ASN A 293 17.39 -15.32 1.95
CA ASN A 293 17.44 -14.27 2.97
C ASN A 293 16.05 -13.83 3.45
N SER A 294 14.98 -14.23 2.76
CA SER A 294 13.63 -13.76 3.02
C SER A 294 12.73 -14.88 3.52
N SER A 295 12.00 -14.58 4.60
CA SER A 295 11.10 -15.54 5.23
C SER A 295 9.94 -14.88 5.93
N ILE A 296 8.84 -15.62 6.07
CA ILE A 296 7.70 -15.26 6.89
C ILE A 296 7.64 -16.21 8.07
N THR A 297 7.68 -15.68 9.28
CA THR A 297 7.42 -16.44 10.50
C THR A 297 5.96 -16.24 10.91
N VAL A 298 5.15 -17.28 10.71
CA VAL A 298 3.79 -17.35 11.23
C VAL A 298 3.82 -17.84 12.67
N GLU A 299 3.55 -16.93 13.60
CA GLU A 299 3.67 -17.19 15.02
C GLU A 299 2.54 -18.09 15.53
N ASN A 300 2.88 -19.04 16.41
CA ASN A 300 1.94 -19.96 17.03
C ASN A 300 1.06 -20.74 16.02
N TRP A 301 1.61 -21.04 14.84
CA TRP A 301 0.95 -21.78 13.76
C TRP A 301 0.21 -23.05 14.21
N SER A 302 0.73 -23.80 15.19
CA SER A 302 0.05 -25.01 15.69
C SER A 302 -1.37 -24.73 16.18
N GLU A 303 -1.62 -23.60 16.84
CA GLU A 303 -2.97 -23.22 17.28
C GLU A 303 -3.75 -22.53 16.16
N VAL A 304 -3.09 -21.67 15.37
CA VAL A 304 -3.72 -21.02 14.20
C VAL A 304 -4.28 -22.08 13.25
N ASN A 305 -3.50 -23.09 12.89
CA ASN A 305 -3.93 -24.18 12.02
C ASN A 305 -5.08 -25.01 12.61
N LYS A 306 -5.10 -25.19 13.93
CA LYS A 306 -6.17 -25.91 14.62
C LYS A 306 -7.49 -25.12 14.61
N VAL A 307 -7.43 -23.80 14.69
CA VAL A 307 -8.60 -22.92 14.78
C VAL A 307 -9.10 -22.47 13.41
N MET A 308 -8.19 -22.08 12.52
CA MET A 308 -8.49 -21.51 11.19
C MET A 308 -8.39 -22.54 10.06
N GLY A 309 -7.54 -23.56 10.20
CA GLY A 309 -7.40 -24.66 9.23
C GLY A 309 -7.23 -24.20 7.78
N SER A 310 -8.23 -24.49 6.94
CA SER A 310 -8.22 -24.15 5.51
C SER A 310 -8.44 -22.67 5.21
N HIS A 311 -8.75 -21.84 6.21
CA HIS A 311 -8.94 -20.40 6.02
C HIS A 311 -7.63 -19.63 5.90
N VAL A 312 -6.48 -20.24 6.21
CA VAL A 312 -5.16 -19.65 5.95
C VAL A 312 -4.56 -20.31 4.72
N THR A 313 -4.35 -19.50 3.69
CA THR A 313 -3.88 -19.95 2.38
C THR A 313 -2.61 -19.22 1.98
N VAL A 314 -1.82 -19.85 1.12
CA VAL A 314 -0.74 -19.20 0.37
C VAL A 314 -1.16 -19.17 -1.09
N SER A 315 -1.00 -18.00 -1.70
CA SER A 315 -1.32 -17.73 -3.09
C SER A 315 -0.08 -17.36 -3.87
N PHE A 316 0.02 -17.81 -5.13
CA PHE A 316 1.07 -17.41 -6.06
C PHE A 316 0.43 -16.77 -7.29
N GLY A 317 0.46 -15.44 -7.35
CA GLY A 317 -0.27 -14.68 -8.37
C GLY A 317 -1.76 -15.04 -8.43
N SER A 318 -2.37 -15.03 -9.62
CA SER A 318 -3.81 -15.31 -9.79
C SER A 318 -4.15 -16.79 -9.97
N GLU A 319 -3.17 -17.70 -9.99
CA GLU A 319 -3.36 -19.03 -10.58
C GLU A 319 -3.35 -20.18 -9.57
N ILE A 320 -2.77 -20.01 -8.37
CA ILE A 320 -2.62 -21.11 -7.40
C ILE A 320 -2.92 -20.61 -5.98
N ASN A 321 -4.05 -21.02 -5.42
CA ASN A 321 -4.39 -20.86 -4.00
C ASN A 321 -4.34 -22.22 -3.30
N CYS A 322 -3.48 -22.36 -2.30
CA CYS A 322 -3.33 -23.60 -1.53
C CYS A 322 -3.55 -23.34 -0.04
N ALA A 323 -4.44 -24.12 0.59
CA ALA A 323 -4.54 -24.13 2.04
C ALA A 323 -3.25 -24.68 2.65
N ILE A 324 -2.64 -23.93 3.58
CA ILE A 324 -1.37 -24.32 4.21
C ILE A 324 -1.54 -25.64 4.98
N SER A 325 -2.72 -25.85 5.58
CA SER A 325 -3.09 -27.08 6.27
C SER A 325 -3.04 -28.34 5.41
N GLY A 326 -3.13 -28.20 4.08
CA GLY A 326 -3.04 -29.30 3.12
C GLY A 326 -1.62 -29.58 2.60
N ILE A 327 -0.63 -28.78 2.97
CA ILE A 327 0.75 -28.90 2.50
C ILE A 327 1.55 -29.77 3.47
N GLY A 328 2.34 -30.71 2.95
CA GLY A 328 3.23 -31.54 3.75
C GLY A 328 4.38 -30.70 4.35
N LEU A 329 4.28 -30.39 5.65
CA LEU A 329 5.30 -29.62 6.37
C LEU A 329 6.53 -30.47 6.68
N VAL A 330 7.71 -29.92 6.42
CA VAL A 330 8.98 -30.52 6.87
C VAL A 330 9.21 -30.09 8.33
N LYS A 331 9.43 -31.05 9.22
CA LYS A 331 9.82 -30.75 10.61
C LYS A 331 11.32 -30.51 10.67
N LYS A 332 11.72 -29.42 11.33
CA LYS A 332 13.11 -29.16 11.69
C LYS A 332 13.51 -29.98 12.92
#